data_AF-A0A3D4BMK1-F1
#
_entry.id   AF-A0A3D4BMK1-F1
#
_cell.length_a   1.000
_cell.length_b   1.000
_cell.length_c   1.000
_cell.angle_alpha   90.00
_cell.angle_beta   90.00
_cell.angle_gamma   90.00
#
_symmetry.space_group_name_H-M   'P 1'
#
loop_
_entity.id
_entity.type
_entity.pdbx_description
1 polymer ?
#
loop_
_entity_poly.entity_id
_entity_poly.type
_entity_poly.pdbx_seq_one_letter_code
_entity_poly.pdbx_strand_id
1 'polypeptide(L)'
;MKMMNLMTGRFRNFLVLFLILLSFSGKASYLLIPMDEETQTNHLKAYGMAYWVLQQDIEIEWLLNYRGGSFLLPYNDIFKAECQVRNIAFEVISDGSAQQIRTEISSPAVNMEVVKLEKAPKIAVYSPKSNQPWDDAV
;
A
#
# COMPACT_ATOMS: atom_id res chain seq x y z
N MET A 1 -5.11 -60.02 -4.61
CA MET A 1 -5.06 -59.10 -3.44
C MET A 1 -4.00 -58.00 -3.55
N LYS A 2 -2.82 -58.21 -4.18
CA LYS A 2 -1.78 -57.17 -4.35
C LYS A 2 -2.16 -55.97 -5.24
N MET A 3 -3.00 -56.15 -6.28
CA MET A 3 -3.41 -55.07 -7.19
C MET A 3 -4.31 -54.00 -6.53
N MET A 4 -5.12 -54.37 -5.55
CA MET A 4 -6.07 -53.46 -4.89
C MET A 4 -5.37 -52.46 -3.95
N ASN A 5 -4.26 -52.88 -3.31
CA ASN A 5 -3.43 -51.99 -2.49
C ASN A 5 -2.58 -51.00 -3.31
N LEU A 6 -2.32 -51.31 -4.59
CA LEU A 6 -1.57 -50.42 -5.48
C LEU A 6 -2.44 -49.22 -5.93
N MET A 7 -3.74 -49.42 -6.12
CA MET A 7 -4.69 -48.36 -6.51
C MET A 7 -5.03 -47.42 -5.34
N THR A 8 -5.18 -47.94 -4.12
CA THR A 8 -5.41 -47.12 -2.91
C THR A 8 -4.20 -46.25 -2.55
N GLY A 9 -2.98 -46.76 -2.75
CA GLY A 9 -1.75 -45.98 -2.56
C GLY A 9 -1.63 -44.78 -3.52
N ARG A 10 -2.02 -44.97 -4.79
CA ARG A 10 -2.07 -43.88 -5.79
C ARG A 10 -3.12 -42.83 -5.46
N PHE A 11 -4.31 -43.24 -5.01
CA PHE A 11 -5.36 -42.32 -4.58
C PHE A 11 -4.96 -41.51 -3.34
N ARG A 12 -4.34 -42.15 -2.34
CA ARG A 12 -3.79 -41.47 -1.16
C ARG A 12 -2.74 -40.42 -1.55
N ASN A 13 -1.85 -40.74 -2.49
CA ASN A 13 -0.84 -39.79 -2.95
C ASN A 13 -1.46 -38.60 -3.69
N PHE A 14 -2.51 -38.82 -4.50
CA PHE A 14 -3.28 -37.73 -5.12
C PHE A 14 -3.98 -36.84 -4.08
N LEU A 15 -4.55 -37.44 -3.03
CA LEU A 15 -5.25 -36.73 -1.97
C LEU A 15 -4.29 -35.89 -1.13
N VAL A 16 -3.08 -36.40 -0.85
CA VAL A 16 -1.99 -35.65 -0.19
C VAL A 16 -1.52 -34.49 -1.08
N LEU A 17 -1.33 -34.70 -2.38
CA LEU A 17 -0.93 -33.63 -3.31
C LEU A 17 -2.00 -32.52 -3.38
N PHE A 18 -3.28 -32.89 -3.41
CA PHE A 18 -4.39 -31.95 -3.39
C PHE A 18 -4.43 -31.13 -2.09
N LEU A 19 -4.19 -31.75 -0.93
CA LEU A 19 -4.11 -31.05 0.36
C LEU A 19 -2.92 -30.09 0.46
N ILE A 20 -1.77 -30.46 -0.12
CA ILE A 20 -0.58 -29.58 -0.19
C ILE A 20 -0.88 -28.34 -1.05
N LEU A 21 -1.58 -28.51 -2.17
CA LEU A 21 -1.96 -27.40 -3.05
C LEU A 21 -2.96 -26.43 -2.39
N LEU A 22 -3.84 -26.93 -1.51
CA LEU A 22 -4.76 -26.09 -0.73
C LEU A 22 -4.08 -25.29 0.39
N SER A 23 -2.84 -25.65 0.76
CA SER A 23 -2.11 -24.99 1.85
C SER A 23 -1.44 -23.68 1.43
N PHE A 24 -1.39 -23.38 0.12
CA PHE A 24 -0.73 -22.18 -0.40
C PHE A 24 -1.68 -20.97 -0.38
N SER A 25 -1.86 -20.37 0.80
CA SER A 25 -2.51 -19.06 0.92
C SER A 25 -1.46 -17.96 0.80
N GLY A 26 -1.46 -17.23 -0.31
CA GLY A 26 -0.65 -16.01 -0.46
C GLY A 26 -1.17 -14.93 0.49
N LYS A 27 -0.33 -14.45 1.40
CA LYS A 27 -0.67 -13.30 2.25
C LYS A 27 -0.31 -12.03 1.51
N ALA A 28 -1.32 -11.24 1.13
CA ALA A 28 -1.11 -9.87 0.70
C ALA A 28 -0.85 -8.99 1.94
N SER A 29 0.05 -8.03 1.77
CA SER A 29 0.41 -7.04 2.79
C SER A 29 0.45 -5.66 2.16
N TYR A 30 0.28 -4.64 2.99
CA TYR A 30 0.33 -3.24 2.60
C TYR A 30 1.30 -2.48 3.50
N LEU A 31 1.78 -1.36 2.99
CA LEU A 31 2.42 -0.32 3.80
C LEU A 31 1.38 0.77 4.03
N LEU A 32 0.97 0.94 5.29
CA LEU A 32 0.19 2.08 5.72
C LEU A 32 1.17 3.18 6.13
N ILE A 33 1.11 4.32 5.45
CA ILE A 33 1.86 5.53 5.82
C ILE A 33 0.88 6.44 6.56
N PRO A 34 0.92 6.47 7.91
CA PRO A 34 0.08 7.37 8.65
C PRO A 34 0.50 8.82 8.44
N MET A 35 -0.47 9.72 8.54
CA MET A 35 -0.31 11.15 8.30
C MET A 35 -0.83 11.99 9.48
N ASP A 36 -1.14 11.34 10.60
CA ASP A 36 -1.46 12.03 11.85
C ASP A 36 -0.19 12.59 12.50
N GLU A 37 -0.33 13.72 13.22
CA GLU A 37 0.79 14.48 13.79
C GLU A 37 1.60 13.67 14.81
N GLU A 38 0.96 12.72 15.50
CA GLU A 38 1.59 11.91 16.55
C GLU A 38 2.57 10.89 15.97
N THR A 39 2.28 10.34 14.79
CA THR A 39 3.08 9.26 14.20
C THR A 39 3.99 9.71 13.07
N GLN A 40 3.58 10.69 12.26
CA GLN A 40 4.34 11.10 11.08
C GLN A 40 5.27 12.27 11.37
N THR A 41 6.58 12.00 11.35
CA THR A 41 7.59 13.04 11.57
C THR A 41 7.96 13.81 10.30
N ASN A 42 7.63 13.31 9.11
CA ASN A 42 8.02 13.94 7.85
C ASN A 42 6.95 13.86 6.74
N HIS A 43 5.85 14.59 6.94
CA HIS A 43 4.70 14.62 6.03
C HIS A 43 5.06 14.96 4.57
N LEU A 44 5.93 15.95 4.35
CA LEU A 44 6.33 16.34 2.98
C LEU A 44 7.05 15.18 2.26
N LYS A 45 7.91 14.45 2.97
CA LYS A 45 8.55 13.26 2.40
C LYS A 45 7.55 12.11 2.19
N ALA A 46 6.54 11.96 3.05
CA ALA A 46 5.47 10.98 2.86
C ALA A 46 4.64 11.26 1.59
N TYR A 47 4.29 12.53 1.33
CA TYR A 47 3.71 12.93 0.04
C TYR A 47 4.66 12.65 -1.13
N GLY A 48 5.95 12.93 -0.94
CA GLY A 48 6.98 12.58 -1.92
C GLY A 48 7.05 11.07 -2.21
N MET A 49 6.82 10.22 -1.22
CA MET A 49 6.74 8.76 -1.40
C MET A 49 5.51 8.35 -2.19
N ALA A 50 4.34 8.89 -1.85
CA ALA A 50 3.12 8.63 -2.62
C ALA A 50 3.32 9.02 -4.10
N TYR A 51 3.88 10.20 -4.34
CA TYR A 51 4.22 10.65 -5.69
C TYR A 51 5.22 9.72 -6.39
N TRP A 52 6.31 9.35 -5.70
CA TRP A 52 7.36 8.50 -6.27
C TRP A 52 6.86 7.10 -6.62
N VAL A 53 5.97 6.51 -5.80
CA VAL A 53 5.33 5.22 -6.11
C VAL A 53 4.43 5.33 -7.34
N LEU A 54 3.64 6.40 -7.45
CA LEU A 54 2.82 6.67 -8.64
C LEU A 54 3.65 6.88 -9.91
N GLN A 55 4.92 7.34 -9.80
CA GLN A 55 5.84 7.41 -10.94
C GLN A 55 6.33 6.04 -11.41
N GLN A 56 6.22 5.00 -10.57
CA GLN A 56 6.53 3.61 -10.95
C GLN A 56 5.30 2.90 -11.56
N ASP A 57 4.26 3.64 -11.95
CA ASP A 57 2.98 3.13 -12.46
C ASP A 57 2.31 2.14 -11.48
N ILE A 58 2.49 2.36 -10.17
CA ILE A 58 1.86 1.57 -9.12
C ILE A 58 0.76 2.40 -8.44
N GLU A 59 -0.46 1.87 -8.51
CA GLU A 59 -1.64 2.48 -7.88
C GLU A 59 -1.56 2.38 -6.35
N ILE A 60 -2.06 3.42 -5.68
CA ILE A 60 -2.14 3.50 -4.21
C ILE A 60 -3.50 4.07 -3.79
N GLU A 61 -3.85 3.93 -2.51
CA GLU A 61 -5.06 4.53 -1.95
C GLU A 61 -4.70 5.71 -1.04
N TRP A 62 -5.40 6.83 -1.21
CA TRP A 62 -5.41 7.93 -0.26
C TRP A 62 -6.65 7.81 0.62
N LEU A 63 -6.43 7.63 1.91
CA LEU A 63 -7.47 7.41 2.92
C LEU A 63 -7.85 8.76 3.54
N LEU A 64 -8.74 9.50 2.88
CA LEU A 64 -9.18 10.83 3.31
C LEU A 64 -9.77 10.80 4.71
N ASN A 65 -9.31 11.72 5.56
CA ASN A 65 -9.68 11.88 6.97
C ASN A 65 -9.45 10.66 7.87
N TYR A 66 -8.87 9.58 7.36
CA TYR A 66 -8.39 8.46 8.16
C TYR A 66 -6.93 8.71 8.57
N ARG A 67 -6.67 8.80 9.88
CA ARG A 67 -5.32 9.03 10.45
C ARG A 67 -4.55 10.14 9.71
N GLY A 68 -5.16 11.32 9.63
CA GLY A 68 -4.57 12.51 8.99
C GLY A 68 -4.51 12.49 7.46
N GLY A 69 -5.23 11.58 6.79
CA GLY A 69 -5.15 11.45 5.33
C GLY A 69 -4.07 10.45 4.89
N SER A 70 -4.05 9.28 5.52
CA SER A 70 -3.02 8.25 5.32
C SER A 70 -2.92 7.73 3.89
N PHE A 71 -1.77 7.21 3.51
CA PHE A 71 -1.59 6.49 2.24
C PHE A 71 -1.50 4.99 2.49
N LEU A 72 -2.16 4.20 1.65
CA LEU A 72 -2.05 2.76 1.63
C LEU A 72 -1.40 2.31 0.33
N LEU A 73 -0.23 1.68 0.44
CA LEU A 73 0.58 1.23 -0.68
C LEU A 73 0.65 -0.30 -0.67
N PRO A 74 0.70 -0.96 -1.83
CA PRO A 74 1.01 -2.39 -1.87
C PRO A 74 2.40 -2.63 -1.25
N TYR A 75 2.54 -3.71 -0.48
CA TYR A 75 3.84 -4.04 0.09
C TYR A 75 4.86 -4.34 -1.01
N ASN A 76 6.01 -3.67 -0.93
CA ASN A 76 7.18 -3.93 -1.75
C ASN A 76 8.43 -3.63 -0.90
N ASP A 77 9.43 -4.51 -0.93
CA ASP A 77 10.65 -4.33 -0.14
C ASP A 77 11.41 -3.04 -0.50
N ILE A 78 11.34 -2.60 -1.75
CA ILE A 78 11.93 -1.34 -2.22
C ILE A 78 11.21 -0.16 -1.56
N PHE A 79 9.88 -0.17 -1.52
CA PHE A 79 9.10 0.92 -0.93
C PHE A 79 9.32 1.02 0.57
N LYS A 80 9.37 -0.13 1.25
CA LYS A 80 9.71 -0.22 2.66
C LYS A 80 11.09 0.36 2.94
N ALA A 81 12.10 -0.06 2.17
CA ALA A 81 13.47 0.44 2.33
C ALA A 81 13.53 1.95 2.10
N GLU A 82 12.82 2.47 1.11
CA GLU A 82 12.80 3.90 0.82
C GLU A 82 12.14 4.72 1.92
N CYS A 83 11.04 4.23 2.52
CA CYS A 83 10.46 4.84 3.71
C CYS A 83 11.47 4.89 4.88
N GLN A 84 12.24 3.81 5.10
CA GLN A 84 13.27 3.77 6.14
C GLN A 84 14.39 4.77 5.88
N VAL A 85 14.94 4.79 4.67
CA VAL A 85 16.05 5.69 4.28
C VAL A 85 15.62 7.16 4.38
N ARG A 86 14.37 7.47 4.05
CA ARG A 86 13.84 8.84 4.10
C ARG A 86 13.32 9.28 5.47
N ASN A 87 13.32 8.37 6.45
CA ASN A 87 12.75 8.57 7.78
C ASN A 87 11.25 8.94 7.73
N ILE A 88 10.48 8.12 7.02
CA ILE A 88 9.02 8.24 6.90
C ILE A 88 8.41 7.14 7.76
N ALA A 89 7.49 7.51 8.65
CA ALA A 89 6.78 6.52 9.45
C ALA A 89 5.87 5.66 8.57
N PHE A 90 5.87 4.35 8.81
CA PHE A 90 5.00 3.39 8.11
C PHE A 90 4.72 2.17 9.00
N GLU A 91 3.64 1.47 8.68
CA GLU A 91 3.22 0.22 9.30
C GLU A 91 3.03 -0.85 8.23
N VAL A 92 3.59 -2.04 8.46
CA VAL A 92 3.30 -3.20 7.60
C VAL A 92 2.03 -3.85 8.12
N ILE A 93 0.95 -3.80 7.34
CA ILE A 93 -0.34 -4.35 7.73
C ILE A 93 -0.77 -5.50 6.81
N SER A 94 -1.58 -6.41 7.34
CA SER A 94 -2.15 -7.51 6.56
C SER A 94 -3.26 -7.04 5.63
N ASP A 95 -3.57 -7.80 4.59
CA ASP A 95 -4.74 -7.55 3.74
C ASP A 95 -6.06 -7.51 4.53
N GLY A 96 -6.21 -8.37 5.54
CA GLY A 96 -7.36 -8.34 6.43
C GLY A 96 -7.47 -7.03 7.21
N SER A 97 -6.35 -6.49 7.71
CA SER A 97 -6.30 -5.20 8.39
C SER A 97 -6.62 -4.05 7.43
N ALA A 98 -6.06 -4.06 6.22
CA ALA A 98 -6.39 -3.08 5.19
C ALA A 98 -7.88 -3.11 4.84
N GLN A 99 -8.49 -4.30 4.77
CA GLN A 99 -9.91 -4.44 4.50
C GLN A 99 -10.79 -3.94 5.66
N GLN A 100 -10.36 -4.14 6.90
CA GLN A 100 -11.02 -3.54 8.08
C GLN A 100 -11.01 -2.02 8.01
N ILE A 101 -9.87 -1.40 7.67
CA ILE A 101 -9.75 0.05 7.48
C ILE A 101 -10.71 0.54 6.38
N ARG A 102 -10.73 -0.12 5.22
CA ARG A 102 -11.66 0.22 4.13
C ARG A 102 -13.12 0.09 4.55
N THR A 103 -13.45 -0.89 5.39
CA THR A 103 -14.80 -1.11 5.90
C THR A 103 -15.21 0.00 6.87
N GLU A 104 -14.31 0.40 7.77
CA GLU A 104 -14.50 1.54 8.67
C GLU A 104 -14.77 2.83 7.89
N ILE A 105 -13.93 3.13 6.90
CA ILE A 105 -14.06 4.32 6.04
C ILE A 105 -15.38 4.30 5.25
N SER A 106 -15.84 3.13 4.82
CA SER A 106 -17.09 3.00 4.05
C SER A 106 -18.38 3.26 4.86
N SER A 107 -18.27 3.40 6.18
CA SER A 107 -19.43 3.64 7.04
C SER A 107 -20.05 5.01 6.74
N PRO A 108 -21.37 5.10 6.49
CA PRO A 108 -22.03 6.38 6.21
C PRO A 108 -22.06 7.33 7.42
N ALA A 109 -21.69 6.84 8.60
CA ALA A 109 -21.65 7.63 9.84
C ALA A 109 -20.34 8.40 10.04
N VAL A 110 -19.30 8.14 9.23
CA VAL A 110 -18.00 8.81 9.33
C VAL A 110 -17.74 9.67 8.10
N ASN A 111 -17.03 10.78 8.29
CA ASN A 111 -16.63 11.67 7.20
C ASN A 111 -15.25 11.25 6.65
N MET A 112 -15.16 10.07 6.05
CA MET A 112 -13.93 9.51 5.47
C MET A 112 -14.20 8.98 4.06
N GLU A 113 -13.14 8.87 3.25
CA GLU A 113 -13.26 8.35 1.88
C GLU A 113 -11.97 7.66 1.42
N VAL A 114 -12.10 6.61 0.59
CA VAL A 114 -10.96 5.98 -0.09
C VAL A 114 -10.88 6.52 -1.50
N VAL A 115 -9.82 7.26 -1.81
CA VAL A 115 -9.55 7.78 -3.15
C VAL A 115 -8.41 6.97 -3.77
N LYS A 116 -8.67 6.31 -4.91
CA LYS A 116 -7.61 5.63 -5.66
C LYS A 116 -6.79 6.64 -6.46
N LEU A 117 -5.48 6.52 -6.36
CA LEU A 117 -4.53 7.33 -7.12
C LEU A 117 -3.85 6.41 -8.14
N GLU A 118 -4.05 6.70 -9.42
CA GLU A 118 -3.58 5.82 -10.51
C GLU A 118 -2.31 6.33 -11.18
N LYS A 119 -2.09 7.66 -11.21
CA LYS A 119 -0.98 8.26 -11.94
C LYS A 119 -0.40 9.47 -11.23
N ALA A 120 0.92 9.63 -11.36
CA ALA A 120 1.62 10.81 -10.87
C ALA A 120 1.11 12.09 -11.58
N PRO A 121 0.72 13.14 -10.85
CA PRO A 121 0.28 14.39 -11.44
C PRO A 121 1.42 15.10 -12.19
N LYS A 122 1.07 15.78 -13.28
CA LYS A 122 2.00 16.70 -13.97
C LYS A 122 1.94 18.06 -13.29
N ILE A 123 3.09 18.63 -12.96
CA ILE A 123 3.20 19.94 -12.31
C ILE A 123 3.60 20.96 -13.38
N ALA A 124 2.82 22.03 -13.52
CA ALA A 124 3.18 23.20 -14.30
C ALA A 124 3.42 24.37 -13.34
N VAL A 125 4.62 24.95 -13.38
CA VAL A 125 4.97 26.14 -12.60
C VAL A 125 4.90 27.35 -13.50
N TYR A 126 3.99 28.28 -13.20
CA TYR A 126 3.89 29.54 -13.90
C TYR A 126 4.76 30.57 -13.19
N SER A 127 5.79 31.07 -13.89
CA SER A 127 6.55 32.23 -13.43
C SER A 127 6.02 33.49 -14.12
N PRO A 128 5.82 34.60 -13.39
CA PRO A 128 5.47 35.89 -13.99
C PRO A 128 6.60 36.35 -14.93
N LYS A 129 6.25 37.11 -15.98
CA LYS A 129 7.23 37.55 -17.01
C LYS A 129 8.38 38.40 -16.46
N SER A 130 8.22 38.96 -15.26
CA SER A 130 9.22 39.75 -14.55
C SER A 130 9.74 38.99 -13.32
N ASN A 131 10.55 37.96 -13.51
CA ASN A 131 11.25 37.29 -12.41
C ASN A 131 12.52 38.10 -12.11
N GLN A 132 12.47 39.06 -11.18
CA GLN A 132 13.69 39.77 -10.79
C GLN A 132 14.50 38.89 -9.83
N PRO A 133 15.85 38.91 -9.87
CA PRO A 133 16.70 37.92 -9.18
C PRO A 133 16.55 37.82 -7.66
N TRP A 134 15.89 38.79 -7.02
CA TRP A 134 15.67 38.86 -5.57
C TRP A 134 14.27 38.42 -5.15
N ASP A 135 13.36 38.13 -6.09
CA ASP A 135 12.00 37.63 -5.78
C ASP A 135 11.98 36.14 -5.36
N ASP A 136 13.11 35.45 -5.50
CA ASP A 136 13.28 34.03 -5.13
C ASP A 136 14.00 33.84 -3.78
N ALA A 137 14.20 34.93 -3.03
CA ALA A 137 14.81 34.90 -1.69
C ALA A 137 13.73 34.79 -0.61
N VAL A 138 13.37 33.56 -0.23
CA VAL A 138 12.72 33.23 1.06
C VAL A 138 13.28 31.94 1.62
#